data_AF-A0A453RHR1-F1
#
_entry.id   AF-A0A453RHR1-F1
#
_cell.length_a   1.000
_cell.length_b   1.000
_cell.length_c   1.000
_cell.angle_alpha   90.00
_cell.angle_beta   90.00
_cell.angle_gamma   90.00
#
_symmetry.space_group_name_H-M   'P 1'
#
loop_
_entity.id
_entity.type
_entity.pdbx_description
1 polymer ?
#
loop_
_entity_poly.entity_id
_entity_poly.type
_entity_poly.pdbx_seq_one_letter_code
_entity_poly.pdbx_strand_id
1 'polypeptide(L)'
;MMLLVFFCCLIQPDKIVAILIFPTSYTKIRYVYVWHAITGYWGGVRPGADGMEHYQSKMQYPVSSPGVQKNEPCEAFNSIADNGLGLVDPDKVFSFYNELHSYLASAGVDGVKVDVQNILEALGGGHGGRVLLSRKYQQALEASIARNFRDNGIICCMSHNTDNLYR
;
A
#
# COMPACT_ATOMS: atom_id res chain seq x y z
N MET A 1 22.71 9.82 -5.22
CA MET A 1 22.35 8.97 -4.07
C MET A 1 20.84 8.94 -4.00
N MET A 2 20.25 7.73 -4.01
CA MET A 2 18.81 7.54 -3.83
C MET A 2 18.58 7.46 -2.32
N LEU A 3 17.75 8.34 -1.77
CA LEU A 3 17.40 8.27 -0.36
C LEU A 3 16.00 7.65 -0.27
N LEU A 4 15.94 6.44 0.28
CA LEU A 4 14.68 5.86 0.69
C LEU A 4 14.33 6.45 2.05
N VAL A 5 13.34 7.34 2.10
CA VAL A 5 12.90 7.93 3.36
C VAL A 5 11.73 7.09 3.88
N PHE A 6 11.92 6.47 5.04
CA PHE A 6 10.85 5.76 5.74
C PHE A 6 9.89 6.78 6.34
N PHE A 7 8.68 6.85 5.81
CA PHE A 7 7.62 7.70 6.36
C PHE A 7 6.50 6.89 6.97
N CYS A 8 5.97 7.40 8.08
CA CYS A 8 4.66 7.05 8.59
C CYS A 8 3.65 7.87 7.79
N CYS A 9 2.96 7.25 6.83
CA CYS A 9 1.85 7.88 6.13
C CYS A 9 0.65 7.90 7.10
N LEU A 10 0.50 8.98 7.87
CA LEU A 10 -0.69 9.19 8.70
C LEU A 10 -1.82 9.66 7.78
N ILE A 11 -2.77 8.77 7.53
CA ILE A 11 -4.01 9.06 6.82
C ILE A 11 -4.92 9.82 7.80
N GLN A 12 -4.98 11.15 7.71
CA GLN A 12 -5.91 11.97 8.48
C GLN A 12 -7.11 12.39 7.61
N PRO A 13 -8.28 12.70 8.21
CA PRO A 13 -9.55 12.91 7.48
C PRO A 13 -9.51 14.00 6.41
N ASP A 14 -8.64 14.99 6.62
CA ASP A 14 -8.63 16.24 5.86
C ASP A 14 -7.30 16.48 5.13
N LYS A 15 -6.26 15.65 5.36
CA LYS A 15 -4.98 15.63 4.63
C LYS A 15 -4.29 14.27 4.71
N ILE A 16 -3.79 13.76 3.58
CA ILE A 16 -2.66 12.82 3.60
C ILE A 16 -1.43 13.66 3.91
N VAL A 17 -0.87 13.58 5.12
CA VAL A 17 0.31 14.38 5.47
C VAL A 17 1.57 13.54 5.31
N ALA A 18 2.28 13.73 4.20
CA ALA A 18 3.68 13.33 4.09
C ALA A 18 4.55 14.47 4.65
N ILE A 19 5.06 14.34 5.88
CA ILE A 19 5.95 15.35 6.49
C ILE A 19 7.37 15.13 5.97
N LEU A 20 7.73 15.76 4.85
CA LEU A 20 9.09 15.72 4.31
C LEU A 20 10.03 16.63 5.15
N ILE A 21 10.69 16.08 6.18
CA ILE A 21 11.77 16.80 6.89
C ILE A 21 13.10 16.48 6.20
N PHE A 22 13.55 17.37 5.32
CA PHE A 22 14.94 17.39 4.88
C PHE A 22 15.68 18.51 5.63
N PRO A 23 16.81 18.22 6.28
CA PRO A 23 17.79 19.26 6.57
C PRO A 23 18.17 19.91 5.25
N THR A 24 18.07 21.24 5.18
CA THR A 24 18.37 22.08 4.01
C THR A 24 19.83 21.99 3.50
N SER A 25 20.65 21.11 4.08
CA SER A 25 22.08 20.96 3.81
C SER A 25 22.47 19.77 2.93
N TYR A 26 21.56 18.85 2.56
CA TYR A 26 21.89 17.69 1.70
C TYR A 26 21.71 17.99 0.21
N THR A 27 22.68 18.69 -0.39
CA THR A 27 22.72 19.12 -1.81
C THR A 27 22.91 17.98 -2.85
N LYS A 28 22.80 16.70 -2.48
CA LYS A 28 23.14 15.54 -3.35
C LYS A 28 22.06 14.45 -3.47
N ILE A 29 20.86 14.65 -2.91
CA ILE A 29 19.74 13.73 -3.08
C ILE A 29 19.14 13.93 -4.48
N ARG A 30 19.06 12.85 -5.26
CA ARG A 30 18.51 12.90 -6.64
C ARG A 30 17.09 12.39 -6.75
N TYR A 31 16.68 11.52 -5.83
CA TYR A 31 15.38 10.88 -5.84
C TYR A 31 14.85 10.77 -4.41
N VAL A 32 13.57 11.07 -4.25
CA VAL A 32 12.80 10.92 -3.02
C VAL A 32 11.69 9.91 -3.28
N TYR A 33 11.72 8.80 -2.54
CA TYR A 33 10.70 7.77 -2.60
C TYR A 33 9.97 7.68 -1.26
N VAL A 34 8.64 7.52 -1.31
CA VAL A 34 7.80 7.38 -0.11
C VAL A 34 7.32 5.94 0.05
N TRP A 35 7.40 5.41 1.26
CA TRP A 35 6.92 4.08 1.60
C TRP A 35 5.41 4.08 1.87
N HIS A 36 4.70 3.05 1.40
CA HIS A 36 3.37 2.69 1.89
C HIS A 36 3.16 1.17 1.77
N ALA A 37 2.22 0.63 2.56
CA ALA A 37 1.79 -0.77 2.41
C ALA A 37 0.83 -0.90 1.22
N ILE A 38 0.68 -2.10 0.66
CA ILE A 38 -0.27 -2.34 -0.44
C ILE A 38 -1.70 -1.94 -0.07
N THR A 39 -2.10 -2.08 1.20
CA THR A 39 -3.43 -1.70 1.68
C THR A 39 -3.54 -0.24 2.13
N GLY A 40 -2.47 0.56 1.99
CA GLY A 40 -2.37 1.95 2.46
C GLY A 40 -1.29 2.08 3.52
N TYR A 41 -1.65 2.04 4.80
CA TYR A 41 -0.69 1.90 5.91
C TYR A 41 -0.78 0.49 6.51
N TRP A 42 -0.04 0.20 7.59
CA TRP A 42 -0.07 -1.13 8.25
C TRP A 42 -1.50 -1.63 8.58
N GLY A 43 -2.38 -0.73 9.02
CA GLY A 43 -3.79 -1.03 9.31
C GLY A 43 -4.76 -0.75 8.14
N GLY A 44 -4.24 -0.45 6.95
CA GLY A 44 -5.04 -0.07 5.79
C GLY A 44 -5.77 1.28 5.94
N VAL A 45 -6.92 1.42 5.27
CA VAL A 45 -7.77 2.62 5.33
C VAL A 45 -8.89 2.41 6.33
N ARG A 46 -8.96 3.21 7.40
CA ARG A 46 -9.96 3.04 8.46
C ARG A 46 -11.40 3.17 7.92
N PRO A 47 -12.25 2.15 8.08
CA PRO A 47 -13.67 2.25 7.71
C PRO A 47 -14.39 3.35 8.47
N GLY A 48 -15.26 4.11 7.78
CA GLY A 48 -16.05 5.19 8.39
C GLY A 48 -15.22 6.39 8.87
N ALA A 49 -13.97 6.53 8.44
CA ALA A 49 -13.23 7.78 8.64
C ALA A 49 -13.80 8.88 7.74
N ASP A 50 -14.02 10.06 8.31
CA ASP A 50 -14.53 11.22 7.58
C ASP A 50 -13.66 11.49 6.34
N GLY A 51 -14.31 11.68 5.19
CA GLY A 51 -13.63 11.98 3.92
C GLY A 51 -13.00 10.76 3.24
N MET A 52 -13.18 9.55 3.76
CA MET A 52 -12.65 8.30 3.22
C MET A 52 -13.75 7.31 2.80
N GLU A 53 -15.01 7.72 2.87
CA GLU A 53 -16.19 6.87 2.63
C GLU A 53 -16.25 6.37 1.19
N HIS A 54 -15.76 7.15 0.24
CA HIS A 54 -15.74 6.81 -1.18
C HIS A 54 -14.82 5.62 -1.52
N TYR A 55 -13.88 5.29 -0.64
CA TYR A 55 -13.05 4.10 -0.77
C TYR A 55 -13.75 2.82 -0.33
N GLN A 56 -14.88 2.93 0.38
CA GLN A 56 -15.70 1.80 0.82
C GLN A 56 -14.90 0.71 1.56
N SER A 57 -13.90 1.14 2.34
CA SER A 57 -13.04 0.22 3.09
C SER A 57 -13.83 -0.59 4.11
N LYS A 58 -13.47 -1.87 4.26
CA LYS A 58 -14.07 -2.79 5.23
C LYS A 58 -12.99 -3.42 6.08
N MET A 59 -13.28 -3.63 7.36
CA MET A 59 -12.39 -4.40 8.23
C MET A 59 -12.27 -5.84 7.71
N GLN A 60 -11.03 -6.29 7.55
CA GLN A 60 -10.67 -7.64 7.16
C GLN A 60 -9.61 -8.20 8.11
N TYR A 61 -9.68 -9.50 8.34
CA TYR A 61 -8.78 -10.20 9.25
C TYR A 61 -8.01 -11.24 8.42
N PRO A 62 -6.74 -10.98 8.07
CA PRO A 62 -5.98 -11.89 7.22
C PRO A 62 -5.76 -13.24 7.91
N VAL A 63 -5.97 -14.32 7.17
CA VAL A 63 -5.80 -15.69 7.67
C VAL A 63 -4.59 -16.33 6.99
N SER A 64 -3.54 -16.62 7.77
CA SER A 64 -2.36 -17.35 7.27
C SER A 64 -2.63 -18.85 7.24
N SER A 65 -2.10 -19.55 6.24
CA SER A 65 -2.22 -21.01 6.15
C SER A 65 -1.40 -21.70 7.26
N PRO A 66 -1.82 -22.89 7.73
CA PRO A 66 -1.03 -23.65 8.72
C PRO A 66 0.40 -23.94 8.25
N GLY A 67 0.60 -24.13 6.94
CA GLY A 67 1.92 -24.35 6.35
C GLY A 67 2.83 -23.12 6.46
N VAL A 68 2.30 -21.93 6.19
CA VAL A 68 3.05 -20.67 6.34
C VAL A 68 3.36 -20.41 7.81
N GLN A 69 2.38 -20.51 8.70
CA GLN A 69 2.57 -20.28 10.15
C GLN A 69 3.65 -21.20 10.75
N LYS A 70 3.72 -22.45 10.31
CA LYS A 70 4.72 -23.41 10.80
C LYS A 70 6.14 -23.11 10.30
N ASN A 71 6.28 -22.63 9.07
CA ASN A 71 7.58 -22.39 8.45
C ASN A 71 8.14 -21.01 8.77
N GLU A 72 7.28 -19.99 8.88
CA GLU A 72 7.67 -18.60 9.07
C GLU A 72 6.68 -17.88 10.01
N PRO A 73 6.80 -18.10 11.33
CA PRO A 73 6.02 -17.35 12.30
C PRO A 73 6.40 -15.86 12.22
N CYS A 74 5.40 -15.00 12.05
CA CYS A 74 5.62 -13.57 11.87
C CYS A 74 4.74 -12.77 12.85
N GLU A 75 5.37 -12.14 13.85
CA GLU A 75 4.66 -11.32 14.84
C GLU A 75 3.95 -10.12 14.20
N ALA A 76 4.54 -9.53 13.16
CA ALA A 76 3.91 -8.44 12.41
C ALA A 76 2.63 -8.91 11.72
N PHE A 77 2.63 -10.11 11.12
CA PHE A 77 1.43 -10.70 10.56
C PHE A 77 0.38 -10.97 11.64
N ASN A 78 0.79 -11.58 12.77
CA ASN A 78 -0.12 -11.88 13.87
C ASN A 78 -0.78 -10.62 14.42
N SER A 79 -0.01 -9.53 14.58
CA SER A 79 -0.55 -8.24 15.01
C SER A 79 -1.63 -7.73 14.05
N ILE A 80 -1.43 -7.84 12.74
CA ILE A 80 -2.44 -7.43 11.75
C ILE A 80 -3.64 -8.40 11.75
N ALA A 81 -3.40 -9.70 11.92
CA ALA A 81 -4.46 -10.71 11.99
C ALA A 81 -5.36 -10.51 13.23
N ASP A 82 -4.79 -10.12 14.37
CA ASP A 82 -5.54 -9.91 15.61
C ASP A 82 -6.32 -8.59 15.61
N ASN A 83 -5.73 -7.52 15.07
CA ASN A 83 -6.36 -6.19 15.05
C ASN A 83 -7.25 -5.95 13.82
N GLY A 84 -7.01 -6.71 12.74
CA GLY A 84 -7.58 -6.47 11.43
C GLY A 84 -6.98 -5.25 10.72
N LEU A 85 -7.32 -5.13 9.45
CA LEU A 85 -6.98 -3.97 8.62
C LEU A 85 -8.17 -3.53 7.78
N GLY A 86 -8.23 -2.24 7.46
CA GLY A 86 -9.23 -1.70 6.55
C GLY A 86 -8.82 -1.92 5.09
N LEU A 87 -9.46 -2.88 4.43
CA LEU A 87 -9.26 -3.18 3.03
C LEU A 87 -10.19 -2.32 2.17
N VAL A 88 -9.60 -1.42 1.38
CA VAL A 88 -10.30 -0.64 0.35
C VAL A 88 -11.05 -1.58 -0.61
N ASP A 89 -12.23 -1.18 -1.07
CA ASP A 89 -12.97 -1.99 -2.02
C ASP A 89 -12.12 -2.22 -3.30
N PRO A 90 -11.97 -3.47 -3.79
CA PRO A 90 -11.13 -3.76 -4.95
C PRO A 90 -11.52 -3.00 -6.22
N ASP A 91 -12.78 -2.54 -6.36
CA ASP A 91 -13.23 -1.72 -7.49
C ASP A 91 -12.99 -0.22 -7.28
N LYS A 92 -12.56 0.19 -6.09
CA LYS A 92 -12.24 1.58 -5.71
C LYS A 92 -10.76 1.83 -5.49
N VAL A 93 -9.95 0.77 -5.40
CA VAL A 93 -8.53 0.86 -5.05
C VAL A 93 -7.69 1.73 -6.00
N PHE A 94 -8.04 1.81 -7.29
CA PHE A 94 -7.40 2.76 -8.20
C PHE A 94 -7.61 4.22 -7.77
N SER A 95 -8.81 4.58 -7.31
CA SER A 95 -9.09 5.96 -6.84
C SER A 95 -8.23 6.29 -5.62
N PHE A 96 -8.15 5.34 -4.67
CA PHE A 96 -7.29 5.46 -3.50
C PHE A 96 -5.81 5.68 -3.88
N TYR A 97 -5.23 4.81 -4.70
CA TYR A 97 -3.83 4.99 -5.10
C TYR A 97 -3.62 6.24 -5.93
N ASN A 98 -4.54 6.57 -6.84
CA ASN A 98 -4.39 7.75 -7.67
C ASN A 98 -4.41 9.03 -6.82
N GLU A 99 -5.31 9.14 -5.84
CA GLU A 99 -5.35 10.30 -4.93
C GLU A 99 -4.06 10.40 -4.09
N LEU A 100 -3.61 9.28 -3.51
CA LEU A 100 -2.35 9.21 -2.76
C LEU A 100 -1.14 9.59 -3.62
N HIS A 101 -0.99 8.98 -4.79
CA HIS A 101 0.17 9.19 -5.67
C HIS A 101 0.14 10.55 -6.35
N SER A 102 -1.03 11.08 -6.71
CA SER A 102 -1.17 12.47 -7.19
C SER A 102 -0.73 13.46 -6.11
N TYR A 103 -1.14 13.26 -4.86
CA TYR A 103 -0.69 14.10 -3.74
C TYR A 103 0.83 14.04 -3.58
N LEU A 104 1.43 12.85 -3.52
CA LEU A 104 2.87 12.67 -3.38
C LEU A 104 3.65 13.30 -4.53
N ALA A 105 3.22 13.07 -5.77
CA ALA A 105 3.84 13.68 -6.95
C ALA A 105 3.75 15.21 -6.91
N SER A 106 2.61 15.78 -6.47
CA SER A 106 2.46 17.22 -6.30
C SER A 106 3.38 17.81 -5.22
N ALA A 107 3.79 17.00 -4.25
CA ALA A 107 4.76 17.34 -3.20
C ALA A 107 6.22 17.14 -3.63
N GLY A 108 6.48 16.76 -4.88
CA GLY A 108 7.83 16.56 -5.42
C GLY A 108 8.46 15.19 -5.12
N VAL A 109 7.64 14.19 -4.78
CA VAL A 109 8.09 12.80 -4.64
C VAL A 109 8.24 12.15 -6.03
N ASP A 110 9.35 11.44 -6.25
CA ASP A 110 9.69 10.84 -7.55
C ASP A 110 9.09 9.45 -7.74
N GLY A 111 8.73 8.77 -6.65
CA GLY A 111 8.16 7.43 -6.70
C GLY A 111 7.80 6.88 -5.33
N VAL A 112 7.36 5.63 -5.30
CA VAL A 112 6.95 4.95 -4.06
C VAL A 112 7.65 3.60 -3.88
N LYS A 113 7.86 3.22 -2.62
CA LYS A 113 8.16 1.83 -2.25
C LYS A 113 6.88 1.21 -1.70
N VAL A 114 6.35 0.22 -2.38
CA VAL A 114 5.11 -0.47 -1.98
C VAL A 114 5.46 -1.81 -1.35
N ASP A 115 5.11 -1.94 -0.08
CA ASP A 115 5.50 -3.05 0.78
C ASP A 115 4.29 -3.90 1.21
N VAL A 116 4.56 -5.00 1.92
CA VAL A 116 3.53 -5.88 2.48
C VAL A 116 2.59 -6.46 1.40
N GLN A 117 3.03 -6.56 0.15
CA GLN A 117 2.16 -6.93 -0.97
C GLN A 117 1.59 -8.36 -0.85
N ASN A 118 2.37 -9.28 -0.29
CA ASN A 118 1.97 -10.66 -0.06
C ASN A 118 0.74 -10.80 0.86
N ILE A 119 0.35 -9.78 1.64
CA ILE A 119 -0.81 -9.87 2.53
C ILE A 119 -2.13 -10.13 1.79
N LEU A 120 -2.21 -9.75 0.50
CA LEU A 120 -3.39 -9.99 -0.34
C LEU A 120 -3.73 -11.49 -0.47
N GLU A 121 -2.73 -12.37 -0.35
CA GLU A 121 -2.94 -13.82 -0.34
C GLU A 121 -3.87 -14.24 0.82
N ALA A 122 -3.67 -13.64 1.99
CA ALA A 122 -4.41 -13.94 3.21
C ALA A 122 -5.79 -13.24 3.30
N LEU A 123 -6.12 -12.41 2.32
CA LEU A 123 -7.33 -11.57 2.29
C LEU A 123 -8.31 -11.94 1.18
N GLY A 124 -8.07 -13.02 0.43
CA GLY A 124 -8.90 -13.39 -0.72
C GLY A 124 -10.35 -13.79 -0.41
N GLY A 125 -10.67 -14.08 0.86
CA GLY A 125 -12.01 -14.47 1.30
C GLY A 125 -13.04 -13.37 1.03
N GLY A 126 -14.16 -13.71 0.38
CA GLY A 126 -15.20 -12.72 0.04
C GLY A 126 -14.88 -11.82 -1.16
N HIS A 127 -13.71 -11.96 -1.78
CA HIS A 127 -13.25 -11.11 -2.90
C HIS A 127 -13.01 -11.89 -4.21
N GLY A 128 -13.66 -13.05 -4.38
CA GLY A 128 -13.47 -13.93 -5.53
C GLY A 128 -12.16 -14.70 -5.52
N GLY A 129 -11.46 -14.73 -4.38
CA GLY A 129 -10.22 -15.45 -4.17
C GLY A 129 -8.97 -14.57 -4.28
N ARG A 130 -7.86 -15.09 -3.75
CA ARG A 130 -6.56 -14.40 -3.66
C ARG A 130 -6.02 -13.91 -5.01
N VAL A 131 -6.26 -14.66 -6.09
CA VAL A 131 -5.84 -14.30 -7.45
C VAL A 131 -6.59 -13.09 -7.96
N LEU A 132 -7.92 -13.07 -7.85
CA LEU A 132 -8.73 -11.96 -8.34
C LEU A 132 -8.43 -10.67 -7.55
N LEU A 133 -8.30 -10.78 -6.22
CA LEU A 133 -7.95 -9.66 -5.37
C LEU A 133 -6.57 -9.08 -5.71
N SER A 134 -5.55 -9.94 -5.80
CA SER A 134 -4.18 -9.54 -6.14
C SER A 134 -4.14 -8.85 -7.50
N ARG A 135 -4.85 -9.40 -8.50
CA ARG A 135 -4.94 -8.79 -9.84
C ARG A 135 -5.52 -7.38 -9.80
N LYS A 136 -6.66 -7.17 -9.13
CA LYS A 136 -7.29 -5.85 -9.05
C LYS A 136 -6.37 -4.82 -8.40
N TYR A 137 -5.72 -5.20 -7.30
CA TYR A 137 -4.78 -4.33 -6.59
C TYR A 137 -3.54 -3.98 -7.43
N GLN A 138 -2.92 -4.98 -8.09
CA GLN A 138 -1.74 -4.73 -8.94
C GLN A 138 -2.09 -3.88 -10.16
N GLN A 139 -3.21 -4.15 -10.84
CA GLN A 139 -3.65 -3.34 -11.99
C GLN A 139 -3.89 -1.89 -11.60
N ALA A 140 -4.55 -1.66 -10.46
CA ALA A 140 -4.77 -0.32 -9.93
C ALA A 140 -3.47 0.38 -9.55
N LEU A 141 -2.54 -0.35 -8.93
CA LEU A 141 -1.23 0.16 -8.56
C LEU A 141 -0.41 0.56 -9.80
N GLU A 142 -0.28 -0.33 -10.78
CA GLU A 142 0.43 -0.04 -12.02
C GLU A 142 -0.18 1.17 -12.75
N ALA A 143 -1.52 1.25 -12.81
CA ALA A 143 -2.22 2.36 -13.43
C ALA A 143 -1.98 3.69 -12.69
N SER A 144 -1.96 3.70 -11.36
CA SER A 144 -1.69 4.92 -10.59
C SER A 144 -0.24 5.36 -10.71
N ILE A 145 0.72 4.43 -10.73
CA ILE A 145 2.13 4.73 -10.93
C ILE A 145 2.35 5.38 -12.29
N ALA A 146 1.86 4.75 -13.36
CA ALA A 146 2.01 5.24 -14.73
C ALA A 146 1.39 6.62 -14.93
N ARG A 147 0.34 6.93 -14.18
CA ARG A 147 -0.34 8.24 -14.25
C ARG A 147 0.38 9.35 -13.50
N ASN A 148 1.04 9.04 -12.38
CA ASN A 148 1.50 10.07 -11.44
C ASN A 148 3.02 10.25 -11.40
N PHE A 149 3.80 9.21 -11.70
CA PHE A 149 5.26 9.27 -11.63
C PHE A 149 5.86 9.14 -13.02
N ARG A 150 6.54 10.21 -13.48
CA ARG A 150 7.05 10.35 -14.85
C ARG A 150 7.92 9.17 -15.31
N ASP A 151 8.73 8.63 -14.41
CA ASP A 151 9.68 7.55 -14.71
C ASP A 151 9.18 6.17 -14.27
N ASN A 152 7.86 6.01 -14.04
CA ASN A 152 7.28 4.81 -13.42
C ASN A 152 7.97 4.44 -12.10
N GLY A 153 8.19 5.44 -11.23
CA GLY A 153 8.95 5.30 -10.00
C GLY A 153 8.24 4.40 -8.98
N ILE A 154 8.57 3.11 -8.99
CA ILE A 154 8.08 2.12 -8.02
C ILE A 154 9.18 1.14 -7.61
N ILE A 155 9.21 0.84 -6.31
CA ILE A 155 9.95 -0.30 -5.76
C ILE A 155 8.92 -1.27 -5.17
N CYS A 156 8.83 -2.46 -5.76
CA CYS A 156 7.97 -3.54 -5.24
C CYS A 156 8.71 -4.33 -4.16
N CYS A 157 8.16 -4.34 -2.95
CA CYS A 157 8.71 -5.05 -1.80
C CYS A 157 7.69 -6.07 -1.29
N MET A 158 8.19 -7.22 -0.82
CA MET A 158 7.34 -8.32 -0.32
C MET A 158 6.27 -8.76 -1.33
N SER A 159 6.62 -8.83 -2.62
CA SER A 159 5.73 -9.13 -3.75
C SER A 159 5.93 -10.54 -4.33
N HIS A 160 6.47 -11.46 -3.52
CA HIS A 160 6.87 -12.80 -3.94
C HIS A 160 5.71 -13.82 -4.03
N ASN A 161 4.45 -13.40 -3.83
CA ASN A 161 3.32 -14.29 -3.99
C ASN A 161 3.21 -14.75 -5.46
N THR A 162 2.74 -15.99 -5.65
CA THR A 162 2.53 -16.53 -7.00
C THR A 162 1.22 -16.05 -7.62
N ASP A 163 0.31 -15.50 -6.82
CA ASP A 163 -0.99 -14.99 -7.28
C ASP A 163 -0.83 -13.86 -8.30
N ASN A 164 0.21 -13.03 -8.17
CA ASN A 164 0.56 -11.96 -9.11
C ASN A 164 0.94 -12.47 -10.52
N LEU A 165 1.25 -13.75 -10.69
CA LEU A 165 1.57 -14.34 -12.00
C LEU A 165 0.32 -14.62 -12.84
N TYR A 166 -0.85 -14.77 -12.21
CA TYR A 166 -2.08 -15.17 -12.88
C TYR A 166 -2.86 -13.93 -13.36
N ARG A 167 -2.59 -13.54 -14.62
CA ARG A 167 -3.19 -12.39 -15.31
C ARG A 167 -4.64 -12.58 -15.76
#